data_AF-A0AA35SBI3-F1
#
_entry.id   AF-A0AA35SBI3-F1
#
_cell.length_a   1.000
_cell.length_b   1.000
_cell.length_c   1.000
_cell.angle_alpha   90.00
_cell.angle_beta   90.00
_cell.angle_gamma   90.00
#
_symmetry.space_group_name_H-M   'P 1'
#
loop_
_entity.id
_entity.type
_entity.pdbx_description
1 polymer ?
#
loop_
_entity_poly.entity_id
_entity_poly.type
_entity_poly.pdbx_seq_one_letter_code
_entity_poly.pdbx_strand_id
1 'polypeptide(L)'
;MKEGESVQAVYPSGRFTTVSQIHETVMAALGLPSEAVDCFSIWLSSKHLQLQLKSYHLPCKLFKKWKDLLSQYTNTAYDDICQDEPILTFQRNTFFPLKEERKMIDPKKKSENEKAIDLLYNEAVFNVTKTRYPLEETDYHELAGIQAATFAVEHPGEGLTSGNLHPYLQTFYPPHLLEPPTGGQKSLLKLFRQRSVEHSLAEEKLRGHFEKVASKRLSAHNLKILYLQYCWSKPFYGSVMFHGQIERPFKAVHILTYSDKRVTVALNPHCLHILDSKSPPGIMLYLTYDQLSWEFEEAPEDGEDFYSSLWLEFDSVLELEDREEKVTKRVQVFSPTGDTDYKYQFFHQ
;
A
#
# COMPACT_ATOMS: atom_id res chain seq x y z
N MET A 1 12.26 -5.15 7.63
CA MET A 1 11.16 -4.23 7.98
C MET A 1 10.98 -3.27 6.80
N LYS A 2 10.05 -2.30 6.83
CA LYS A 2 9.99 -1.28 5.78
C LYS A 2 11.25 -0.38 5.84
N GLU A 3 11.57 0.29 4.74
CA GLU A 3 12.70 1.24 4.62
C GLU A 3 14.11 0.66 4.84
N GLY A 4 14.29 -0.64 4.61
CA GLY A 4 15.63 -1.26 4.60
C GLY A 4 16.18 -1.60 5.99
N GLU A 5 15.46 -1.29 7.06
CA GLU A 5 15.79 -1.83 8.39
C GLU A 5 15.72 -3.37 8.35
N SER A 6 16.76 -4.02 8.88
CA SER A 6 16.85 -5.47 8.96
C SER A 6 17.07 -5.91 10.41
N VAL A 7 16.57 -7.09 10.73
CA VAL A 7 16.81 -7.76 12.01
C VAL A 7 17.30 -9.17 11.72
N GLN A 8 18.31 -9.60 12.45
CA GLN A 8 18.81 -10.97 12.38
C GLN A 8 17.79 -11.88 13.05
N ALA A 9 17.19 -12.78 12.26
CA ALA A 9 16.34 -13.84 12.77
C ALA A 9 17.10 -15.17 12.75
N VAL A 10 17.07 -15.89 13.86
CA VAL A 10 17.50 -17.29 13.95
C VAL A 10 16.49 -18.18 13.24
N TYR A 11 16.97 -19.26 12.62
CA TYR A 11 16.17 -20.31 12.00
C TYR A 11 16.33 -21.62 12.79
N PRO A 12 15.59 -21.82 13.91
CA PRO A 12 15.89 -22.88 14.87
C PRO A 12 15.85 -24.30 14.29
N SER A 13 15.10 -24.50 13.21
CA SER A 13 14.94 -25.81 12.54
C SER A 13 15.52 -25.81 11.12
N GLY A 14 16.43 -24.87 10.82
CA GLY A 14 17.03 -24.71 9.48
C GLY A 14 15.96 -24.60 8.40
N ARG A 15 16.03 -25.46 7.37
CA ARG A 15 15.07 -25.50 6.25
C ARG A 15 13.62 -25.85 6.63
N PHE A 16 13.41 -26.36 7.84
CA PHE A 16 12.09 -26.73 8.37
C PHE A 16 11.54 -25.69 9.35
N THR A 17 12.21 -24.55 9.48
CA THR A 17 11.73 -23.47 10.34
C THR A 17 10.40 -22.95 9.81
N THR A 18 9.39 -22.90 10.69
CA THR A 18 8.06 -22.39 10.37
C THR A 18 8.02 -20.87 10.50
N VAL A 19 6.98 -20.26 9.95
CA VAL A 19 6.70 -18.84 10.14
C VAL A 19 6.50 -18.47 11.61
N SER A 20 5.83 -19.32 12.41
CA SER A 20 5.68 -19.10 13.85
C SER A 20 7.03 -18.95 14.56
N GLN A 21 7.97 -19.86 14.27
CA GLN A 21 9.30 -19.83 14.90
C GLN A 21 10.10 -18.58 14.49
N ILE A 22 9.98 -18.15 13.24
CA ILE A 22 10.62 -16.90 12.77
C ILE A 22 9.97 -15.70 13.44
N HIS A 23 8.64 -15.68 13.53
CA HIS A 23 7.89 -14.61 14.19
C HIS A 23 8.32 -14.45 15.66
N GLU A 24 8.35 -15.54 16.42
CA GLU A 24 8.83 -15.57 17.82
C GLU A 24 10.25 -15.01 17.95
N THR A 25 11.13 -15.41 17.04
CA THR A 25 12.53 -14.96 17.05
C THR A 25 12.66 -13.47 16.72
N VAL A 26 11.87 -12.98 15.75
CA VAL A 26 11.83 -11.55 15.38
C VAL A 26 11.24 -10.71 16.51
N MET A 27 10.15 -11.17 17.14
CA MET A 27 9.55 -10.52 18.32
C MET A 27 10.57 -10.36 19.44
N ALA A 28 11.29 -11.44 19.78
CA ALA A 28 12.34 -11.43 20.80
C ALA A 28 13.50 -10.50 20.43
N ALA A 29 13.98 -10.54 19.18
CA ALA A 29 15.08 -9.71 18.72
C ALA A 29 14.73 -8.20 18.71
N LEU A 30 13.46 -7.85 18.48
CA LEU A 30 12.97 -6.48 18.51
C LEU A 30 12.55 -6.03 19.92
N GLY A 31 12.57 -6.93 20.91
CA GLY A 31 12.10 -6.63 22.27
C GLY A 31 10.62 -6.26 22.32
N LEU A 32 9.81 -6.82 21.41
CA LEU A 32 8.37 -6.51 21.35
C LEU A 32 7.62 -7.20 22.49
N PRO A 33 6.66 -6.52 23.13
CA PRO A 33 5.86 -7.08 24.20
C PRO A 33 4.87 -8.12 23.67
N SER A 34 4.40 -8.99 24.56
CA SER A 34 3.44 -10.05 24.24
C SER A 34 2.13 -9.52 23.64
N GLU A 35 1.71 -8.33 24.05
CA GLU A 35 0.50 -7.65 23.60
C GLU A 35 0.56 -7.26 22.12
N ALA A 36 1.77 -7.13 21.57
CA ALA A 36 2.00 -6.79 20.16
C ALA A 36 2.12 -8.03 19.25
N VAL A 37 2.07 -9.25 19.80
CA VAL A 37 2.32 -10.49 19.05
C VAL A 37 1.40 -10.65 17.85
N ASP A 38 0.11 -10.38 18.02
CA ASP A 38 -0.90 -10.53 16.97
C ASP A 38 -0.96 -9.32 16.04
N CYS A 39 -0.33 -8.20 16.42
CA CYS A 39 -0.31 -6.97 15.64
C CYS A 39 0.57 -7.09 14.39
N PHE A 40 1.55 -7.99 14.41
CA PHE A 40 2.50 -8.18 13.32
C PHE A 40 2.50 -9.61 12.80
N SER A 41 2.86 -9.77 11.53
CA SER A 41 3.02 -11.07 10.87
C SER A 41 4.28 -11.09 10.02
N ILE A 42 4.70 -12.30 9.64
CA ILE A 42 5.71 -12.49 8.60
C ILE A 42 5.03 -12.50 7.24
N TRP A 43 5.64 -11.80 6.30
CA TRP A 43 5.19 -11.66 4.93
C TRP A 43 6.30 -12.09 3.97
N LEU A 44 5.92 -12.70 2.85
CA LEU A 44 6.78 -12.91 1.70
C LEU A 44 6.50 -11.79 0.70
N SER A 45 7.52 -11.02 0.33
CA SER A 45 7.30 -9.75 -0.39
C SER A 45 8.37 -9.48 -1.43
N SER A 46 7.95 -8.98 -2.58
CA SER A 46 8.80 -8.33 -3.58
C SER A 46 8.13 -7.06 -4.10
N LYS A 47 8.69 -6.45 -5.17
CA LYS A 47 8.08 -5.33 -5.87
C LYS A 47 6.74 -5.68 -6.53
N HIS A 48 6.48 -6.97 -6.82
CA HIS A 48 5.31 -7.42 -7.58
C HIS A 48 4.19 -8.02 -6.73
N LEU A 49 4.54 -8.70 -5.64
CA LEU A 49 3.58 -9.46 -4.84
C LEU A 49 3.95 -9.41 -3.36
N GLN A 50 2.93 -9.25 -2.51
CA GLN A 50 3.07 -9.29 -1.05
C GLN A 50 2.05 -10.27 -0.48
N LEU A 51 2.53 -11.30 0.20
CA LEU A 51 1.71 -12.36 0.79
C LEU A 51 1.95 -12.46 2.29
N GLN A 52 0.91 -12.27 3.09
CA GLN A 52 0.96 -12.59 4.51
C GLN A 52 1.04 -14.11 4.66
N LEU A 53 2.03 -14.61 5.38
CA LEU A 53 2.21 -16.04 5.57
C LEU A 53 1.44 -16.54 6.80
N LYS A 54 0.96 -17.79 6.72
CA LYS A 54 0.35 -18.49 7.85
C LYS A 54 1.44 -19.08 8.75
N SER A 55 1.14 -19.22 10.04
CA SER A 55 2.09 -19.68 11.08
C SER A 55 2.79 -21.01 10.75
N TYR A 56 2.10 -21.93 10.08
CA TYR A 56 2.60 -23.26 9.71
C TYR A 56 3.36 -23.29 8.37
N HIS A 57 3.41 -22.19 7.61
CA HIS A 57 4.15 -22.15 6.36
C HIS A 57 5.66 -22.30 6.61
N LEU A 58 6.34 -22.88 5.62
CA LEU A 58 7.79 -23.07 5.60
C LEU A 58 8.41 -22.10 4.58
N PRO A 59 9.05 -20.99 5.00
CA PRO A 59 9.60 -20.02 4.06
C PRO A 59 10.54 -20.65 3.04
N CYS A 60 11.46 -21.53 3.44
CA CYS A 60 12.37 -22.19 2.49
C CYS A 60 11.67 -22.94 1.35
N LYS A 61 10.43 -23.43 1.57
CA LYS A 61 9.62 -24.04 0.49
C LYS A 61 8.97 -22.98 -0.39
N LEU A 62 8.48 -21.89 0.22
CA LEU A 62 7.83 -20.79 -0.50
C LEU A 62 8.79 -20.01 -1.40
N PHE A 63 10.02 -19.76 -0.93
CA PHE A 63 11.07 -19.13 -1.75
C PHE A 63 11.32 -19.92 -3.04
N LYS A 64 11.33 -21.26 -2.98
CA LYS A 64 11.51 -22.12 -4.15
C LYS A 64 10.33 -22.07 -5.13
N LYS A 65 9.14 -21.75 -4.63
CA LYS A 65 7.90 -21.61 -5.42
C LYS A 65 7.64 -20.17 -5.85
N TRP A 66 8.55 -19.24 -5.61
CA TRP A 66 8.28 -17.82 -5.81
C TRP A 66 7.86 -17.49 -7.24
N LYS A 67 8.57 -18.06 -8.22
CA LYS A 67 8.26 -17.86 -9.65
C LYS A 67 6.88 -18.42 -10.01
N ASP A 68 6.51 -19.57 -9.45
CA ASP A 68 5.18 -20.15 -9.62
C ASP A 68 4.10 -19.23 -9.03
N LEU A 69 4.35 -18.66 -7.84
CA LEU A 69 3.43 -17.73 -7.17
C LEU A 69 3.27 -16.43 -7.99
N LEU A 70 4.35 -15.86 -8.53
CA LEU A 70 4.24 -14.69 -9.41
C LEU A 70 3.45 -15.04 -10.67
N SER A 71 3.75 -16.16 -11.31
CA SER A 71 3.06 -16.60 -12.52
C SER A 71 1.57 -16.86 -12.28
N GLN A 72 1.20 -17.30 -11.08
CA GLN A 72 -0.18 -17.59 -10.71
C GLN A 72 -0.99 -16.35 -10.28
N TYR A 73 -0.35 -15.40 -9.59
CA TYR A 73 -1.06 -14.31 -8.90
C TYR A 73 -0.75 -12.90 -9.43
N THR A 74 0.09 -12.76 -10.46
CA THR A 74 0.44 -11.47 -11.06
C THR A 74 0.46 -11.52 -12.59
N ASN A 75 0.50 -10.34 -13.21
CA ASN A 75 0.75 -10.15 -14.64
C ASN A 75 2.19 -9.69 -14.91
N THR A 76 3.11 -10.08 -14.03
CA THR A 76 4.51 -9.70 -14.17
C THR A 76 5.09 -10.36 -15.44
N ALA A 77 5.82 -9.60 -16.24
CA ALA A 77 6.48 -10.13 -17.43
C ALA A 77 7.44 -11.27 -17.06
N TYR A 78 7.58 -12.27 -17.93
CA TYR A 78 8.40 -13.45 -17.66
C TYR A 78 9.85 -13.11 -17.26
N ASP A 79 10.46 -12.13 -17.95
CA ASP A 79 11.82 -11.67 -17.64
C ASP A 79 11.91 -11.05 -16.24
N ASP A 80 10.90 -10.26 -15.84
CA ASP A 80 10.81 -9.71 -14.49
C ASP A 80 10.62 -10.83 -13.45
N ILE A 81 9.76 -11.81 -13.70
CA ILE A 81 9.57 -12.99 -12.83
C ILE A 81 10.90 -13.74 -12.64
N CYS A 82 11.69 -13.86 -13.71
CA CYS A 82 12.95 -14.59 -13.67
C CYS A 82 13.99 -13.93 -12.78
N GLN A 83 13.97 -12.60 -12.67
CA GLN A 83 14.89 -11.78 -11.89
C GLN A 83 14.36 -11.39 -10.51
N ASP A 84 13.06 -11.60 -10.24
CA ASP A 84 12.46 -11.21 -8.97
C ASP A 84 12.76 -12.24 -7.87
N GLU A 85 13.26 -11.74 -6.74
CA GLU A 85 13.50 -12.53 -5.54
C GLU A 85 12.68 -11.97 -4.37
N PRO A 86 11.97 -12.83 -3.61
CA PRO A 86 11.21 -12.35 -2.49
C PRO A 86 12.11 -12.16 -1.28
N ILE A 87 11.66 -11.34 -0.34
CA ILE A 87 12.23 -11.21 1.00
C ILE A 87 11.18 -11.53 2.06
N LEU A 88 11.65 -11.96 3.23
CA LEU A 88 10.80 -11.96 4.41
C LEU A 88 10.73 -10.57 5.00
N THR A 89 9.53 -10.13 5.31
CA THR A 89 9.28 -8.85 5.96
C THR A 89 8.40 -9.06 7.19
N PHE A 90 8.64 -8.24 8.20
CA PHE A 90 7.82 -8.15 9.40
C PHE A 90 6.99 -6.88 9.27
N GLN A 91 5.68 -7.04 9.15
CA GLN A 91 4.72 -5.98 8.84
C GLN A 91 3.46 -6.16 9.68
N ARG A 92 2.59 -5.14 9.70
CA ARG A 92 1.27 -5.23 10.30
C ARG A 92 0.53 -6.49 9.81
N ASN A 93 -0.08 -7.21 10.73
CA ASN A 93 -1.01 -8.29 10.40
C ASN A 93 -2.30 -7.66 9.85
N THR A 94 -2.64 -7.95 8.59
CA THR A 94 -3.84 -7.39 7.95
C THR A 94 -5.10 -7.73 8.73
N PHE A 95 -5.17 -8.90 9.37
CA PHE A 95 -6.32 -9.33 10.16
C PHE A 95 -6.39 -8.72 11.57
N PHE A 96 -5.36 -7.99 12.01
CA PHE A 96 -5.37 -7.39 13.33
C PHE A 96 -6.40 -6.25 13.40
N PRO A 97 -7.37 -6.29 14.33
CA PRO A 97 -8.42 -5.29 14.38
C PRO A 97 -7.88 -3.91 14.77
N LEU A 98 -8.28 -2.87 14.03
CA LEU A 98 -7.88 -1.48 14.31
C LEU A 98 -8.24 -1.05 15.74
N LYS A 99 -9.35 -1.55 16.28
CA LYS A 99 -9.77 -1.29 17.66
C LYS A 99 -8.75 -1.80 18.69
N GLU A 100 -8.16 -2.96 18.47
CA GLU A 100 -7.16 -3.52 19.38
C GLU A 100 -5.81 -2.80 19.21
N GLU A 101 -5.44 -2.43 17.98
CA GLU A 101 -4.26 -1.59 17.71
C GLU A 101 -4.33 -0.25 18.44
N ARG A 102 -5.48 0.43 18.41
CA ARG A 102 -5.71 1.68 19.16
C ARG A 102 -5.62 1.52 20.67
N LYS A 103 -5.99 0.35 21.21
CA LYS A 103 -5.87 0.07 22.66
C LYS A 103 -4.44 -0.24 23.05
N MET A 104 -3.70 -0.95 22.19
CA MET A 104 -2.28 -1.23 22.36
C MET A 104 -1.49 0.09 22.37
N ILE A 105 -1.82 1.01 21.48
CA ILE A 105 -1.15 2.30 21.34
C ILE A 105 -1.90 3.35 22.16
N ASP A 106 -1.75 3.25 23.49
CA ASP A 106 -2.23 4.28 24.42
C ASP A 106 -1.16 5.37 24.57
N PRO A 107 -1.43 6.63 24.19
CA PRO A 107 -0.50 7.76 24.37
C PRO A 107 -0.05 7.97 25.82
N LYS A 108 -0.77 7.41 26.79
CA LYS A 108 -0.45 7.50 28.22
C LYS A 108 0.49 6.39 28.70
N LYS A 109 0.71 5.33 27.89
CA LYS A 109 1.56 4.17 28.22
C LYS A 109 2.90 4.24 27.48
N LYS A 110 3.67 5.29 27.77
CA LYS A 110 4.84 5.72 26.98
C LYS A 110 5.90 4.62 26.73
N SER A 111 6.14 3.70 27.66
CA SER A 111 7.32 2.81 27.60
C SER A 111 7.07 1.39 27.09
N GLU A 112 5.83 0.90 27.04
CA GLU A 112 5.60 -0.54 26.82
C GLU A 112 5.58 -0.91 25.33
N ASN A 113 5.12 -0.01 24.46
CA ASN A 113 4.84 -0.32 23.04
C ASN A 113 5.64 0.56 22.05
N GLU A 114 6.73 1.20 22.48
CA GLU A 114 7.48 2.15 21.65
C GLU A 114 7.95 1.52 20.32
N LYS A 115 8.55 0.33 20.37
CA LYS A 115 9.00 -0.34 19.13
C LYS A 115 7.84 -0.76 18.22
N ALA A 116 6.70 -1.15 18.78
CA ALA A 116 5.51 -1.46 17.97
C ALA A 116 4.98 -0.20 17.25
N ILE A 117 4.98 0.94 17.93
CA ILE A 117 4.61 2.23 17.35
C ILE A 117 5.56 2.59 16.21
N ASP A 118 6.88 2.43 16.40
CA ASP A 118 7.86 2.71 15.37
C ASP A 118 7.62 1.89 14.10
N LEU A 119 7.36 0.58 14.26
CA LEU A 119 7.12 -0.32 13.12
C LEU A 119 5.87 0.07 12.36
N LEU A 120 4.76 0.34 13.06
CA LEU A 120 3.50 0.76 12.43
C LEU A 120 3.63 2.13 11.78
N TYR A 121 4.33 3.06 12.43
CA TYR A 121 4.60 4.40 11.90
C TYR A 121 5.42 4.32 10.61
N ASN A 122 6.54 3.59 10.62
CA ASN A 122 7.40 3.42 9.45
C ASN A 122 6.65 2.73 8.30
N GLU A 123 5.77 1.77 8.60
CA GLU A 123 4.92 1.16 7.59
C GLU A 123 3.88 2.13 7.02
N ALA A 124 3.27 2.97 7.86
CA ALA A 124 2.33 4.00 7.42
C ALA A 124 3.03 5.05 6.55
N VAL A 125 4.20 5.55 6.97
CA VAL A 125 5.04 6.46 6.17
C VAL A 125 5.39 5.85 4.82
N PHE A 126 5.80 4.58 4.80
CA PHE A 126 6.08 3.87 3.56
C PHE A 126 4.85 3.84 2.63
N ASN A 127 3.66 3.51 3.16
CA ASN A 127 2.45 3.45 2.34
C ASN A 127 2.03 4.84 1.80
N VAL A 128 2.28 5.92 2.54
CA VAL A 128 2.01 7.30 2.12
C VAL A 128 3.02 7.75 1.06
N THR A 129 4.31 7.66 1.35
CA THR A 129 5.39 8.14 0.46
C THR A 129 5.52 7.32 -0.82
N LYS A 130 5.11 6.04 -0.81
CA LYS A 130 5.00 5.18 -1.99
C LYS A 130 3.63 5.21 -2.66
N THR A 131 2.80 6.20 -2.34
CA THR A 131 1.48 6.44 -2.98
C THR A 131 0.56 5.22 -2.98
N ARG A 132 0.71 4.33 -1.99
CA ARG A 132 -0.15 3.15 -1.84
C ARG A 132 -1.49 3.54 -1.26
N TYR A 133 -1.51 4.55 -0.40
CA TYR A 133 -2.75 5.10 0.15
C TYR A 133 -3.39 6.11 -0.81
N PRO A 134 -4.68 5.93 -1.20
CA PRO A 134 -5.40 6.87 -2.05
C PRO A 134 -5.81 8.11 -1.23
N LEU A 135 -4.84 8.98 -0.99
CA LEU A 135 -4.98 10.21 -0.21
C LEU A 135 -5.22 11.42 -1.10
N GLU A 136 -5.94 12.40 -0.55
CA GLU A 136 -6.06 13.73 -1.15
C GLU A 136 -4.76 14.52 -0.95
N GLU A 137 -4.51 15.52 -1.80
CA GLU A 137 -3.31 16.36 -1.72
C GLU A 137 -3.12 17.01 -0.32
N THR A 138 -4.21 17.49 0.27
CA THR A 138 -4.22 18.09 1.62
C THR A 138 -3.79 17.11 2.71
N ASP A 139 -4.12 15.82 2.56
CA ASP A 139 -3.73 14.79 3.51
C ASP A 139 -2.21 14.58 3.49
N TYR A 140 -1.59 14.60 2.30
CA TYR A 140 -0.13 14.50 2.16
C TYR A 140 0.58 15.66 2.87
N HIS A 141 0.08 16.89 2.76
CA HIS A 141 0.68 18.04 3.44
C HIS A 141 0.59 17.96 4.97
N GLU A 142 -0.56 17.52 5.52
CA GLU A 142 -0.71 17.32 6.96
C GLU A 142 0.25 16.22 7.47
N LEU A 143 0.32 15.09 6.78
CA LEU A 143 1.20 13.97 7.15
C LEU A 143 2.68 14.33 7.00
N ALA A 144 3.07 15.05 5.93
CA ALA A 144 4.44 15.52 5.73
C ALA A 144 4.88 16.49 6.84
N GLY A 145 4.00 17.37 7.32
CA GLY A 145 4.28 18.25 8.44
C GLY A 145 4.53 17.49 9.75
N ILE A 146 3.74 16.45 10.03
CA ILE A 146 3.95 15.56 11.19
C ILE A 146 5.26 14.79 11.04
N GLN A 147 5.56 14.26 9.86
CA GLN A 147 6.79 13.53 9.58
C GLN A 147 8.03 14.41 9.73
N ALA A 148 8.00 15.63 9.21
CA ALA A 148 9.08 16.61 9.35
C ALA A 148 9.31 17.00 10.83
N ALA A 149 8.25 17.21 11.59
CA ALA A 149 8.35 17.47 13.03
C ALA A 149 8.94 16.26 13.78
N THR A 150 8.54 15.05 13.41
CA THR A 150 9.10 13.81 13.98
C THR A 150 10.60 13.71 13.68
N PHE A 151 10.98 13.90 12.42
CA PHE A 151 12.38 13.87 11.98
C PHE A 151 13.26 14.89 12.74
N ALA A 152 12.78 16.13 12.91
CA ALA A 152 13.51 17.16 13.66
C ALA A 152 13.77 16.79 15.13
N VAL A 153 12.82 16.10 15.77
CA VAL A 153 12.95 15.67 17.17
C VAL A 153 13.90 14.48 17.29
N GLU A 154 13.86 13.55 16.34
CA GLU A 154 14.70 12.33 16.36
C GLU A 154 16.13 12.58 15.90
N HIS A 155 16.33 13.55 15.02
CA HIS A 155 17.63 13.86 14.42
C HIS A 155 18.01 15.33 14.67
N PRO A 156 18.18 15.76 15.94
CA PRO A 156 18.49 17.16 16.26
C PRO A 156 19.81 17.64 15.63
N GLY A 157 20.74 16.72 15.31
CA GLY A 157 22.01 17.02 14.64
C GLY A 157 21.88 17.41 13.16
N GLU A 158 20.78 17.07 12.50
CA GLU A 158 20.52 17.41 11.08
C GLU A 158 20.10 18.89 10.90
N GLY A 159 19.78 19.57 12.00
CA GLY A 159 19.47 21.00 11.99
C GLY A 159 18.23 21.36 11.16
N LEU A 160 17.24 20.45 11.05
CA LEU A 160 15.96 20.76 10.41
C LEU A 160 15.24 21.87 11.17
N THR A 161 14.89 22.94 10.46
CA THR A 161 14.13 24.09 10.93
C THR A 161 13.09 24.46 9.89
N SER A 162 12.15 25.33 10.22
CA SER A 162 11.20 25.82 9.22
C SER A 162 11.90 26.58 8.08
N GLY A 163 13.09 27.12 8.32
CA GLY A 163 13.89 27.88 7.35
C GLY A 163 14.61 27.05 6.28
N ASN A 164 14.80 25.75 6.46
CA ASN A 164 15.65 24.90 5.59
C ASN A 164 14.99 23.56 5.24
N LEU A 165 13.69 23.56 4.94
CA LEU A 165 12.93 22.35 4.60
C LEU A 165 13.22 21.81 3.20
N HIS A 166 13.67 22.66 2.27
CA HIS A 166 13.91 22.32 0.87
C HIS A 166 14.69 21.01 0.62
N PRO A 167 15.83 20.75 1.31
CA PRO A 167 16.64 19.55 1.08
C PRO A 167 15.92 18.25 1.46
N TYR A 168 14.87 18.34 2.28
CA TYR A 168 14.16 17.20 2.87
C TYR A 168 12.81 16.91 2.21
N LEU A 169 12.41 17.68 1.17
CA LEU A 169 11.10 17.52 0.54
C LEU A 169 10.86 16.09 0.04
N GLN A 170 11.87 15.46 -0.58
CA GLN A 170 11.79 14.09 -1.10
C GLN A 170 11.69 13.02 -0.01
N THR A 171 12.05 13.36 1.23
CA THR A 171 11.90 12.48 2.40
C THR A 171 10.45 12.43 2.88
N PHE A 172 9.74 13.56 2.79
CA PHE A 172 8.40 13.72 3.38
C PHE A 172 7.26 13.65 2.37
N TYR A 173 7.54 13.84 1.08
CA TYR A 173 6.53 13.78 0.03
C TYR A 173 6.77 12.64 -0.97
N PRO A 174 5.69 12.08 -1.52
CA PRO A 174 5.78 11.21 -2.69
C PRO A 174 6.27 12.00 -3.93
N PRO A 175 6.96 11.33 -4.88
CA PRO A 175 7.53 12.00 -6.06
C PRO A 175 6.53 12.80 -6.90
N HIS A 176 5.29 12.32 -7.03
CA HIS A 176 4.27 12.96 -7.87
C HIS A 176 3.83 14.36 -7.38
N LEU A 177 4.09 14.71 -6.11
CA LEU A 177 3.82 16.04 -5.56
C LEU A 177 5.00 17.00 -5.74
N LEU A 178 6.15 16.49 -6.17
CA LEU A 178 7.39 17.26 -6.37
C LEU A 178 7.76 17.38 -7.85
N GLU A 179 7.22 16.50 -8.69
CA GLU A 179 7.48 16.44 -10.12
C GLU A 179 6.32 17.03 -10.92
N PRO A 180 6.60 17.87 -11.93
CA PRO A 180 5.56 18.40 -12.79
C PRO A 180 4.88 17.26 -13.56
N PRO A 181 3.58 17.40 -13.92
CA PRO A 181 2.89 16.40 -14.72
C PRO A 181 3.64 16.11 -16.01
N THR A 182 4.20 14.90 -16.13
CA THR A 182 4.92 14.41 -17.31
C THR A 182 3.93 14.06 -18.42
N GLY A 183 3.23 15.07 -18.92
CA GLY A 183 2.30 14.97 -20.05
C GLY A 183 2.71 15.93 -21.16
N GLY A 184 3.33 15.38 -22.21
CA GLY A 184 3.65 16.05 -23.47
C GLY A 184 5.10 16.50 -23.63
N GLN A 185 5.53 16.58 -24.90
CA GLN A 185 6.83 17.13 -25.33
C GLN A 185 6.96 18.59 -24.89
N LYS A 186 7.40 18.84 -23.67
CA LYS A 186 7.70 20.18 -23.16
C LYS A 186 9.21 20.38 -23.13
N SER A 187 9.64 21.58 -23.52
CA SER A 187 11.04 22.02 -23.42
C SER A 187 11.59 21.77 -22.02
N LEU A 188 12.80 21.20 -21.93
CA LEU A 188 13.49 20.88 -20.68
C LEU A 188 13.54 22.08 -19.70
N LEU A 189 13.78 23.29 -20.22
CA LEU A 189 13.78 24.54 -19.43
C LEU A 189 12.43 24.81 -18.75
N LYS A 190 11.32 24.50 -19.41
CA LYS A 190 9.97 24.65 -18.83
C LYS A 190 9.73 23.62 -17.73
N LEU A 191 10.25 22.40 -17.89
CA LEU A 191 10.21 21.36 -16.87
C LEU A 191 10.99 21.77 -15.60
N PHE A 192 12.22 22.28 -15.76
CA PHE A 192 13.04 22.74 -14.63
C PHE A 192 12.38 23.91 -13.88
N ARG A 193 11.82 24.88 -14.60
CA ARG A 193 11.10 25.99 -13.98
C ARG A 193 9.84 25.53 -13.25
N GLN A 194 9.07 24.60 -13.84
CA GLN A 194 7.88 24.05 -13.19
C GLN A 194 8.24 23.25 -11.94
N ARG A 195 9.26 22.41 -12.00
CA ARG A 195 9.76 21.68 -10.82
C ARG A 195 10.18 22.63 -9.70
N SER A 196 10.87 23.73 -10.02
CA SER A 196 11.23 24.74 -9.04
C SER A 196 10.01 25.40 -8.37
N VAL A 197 8.94 25.65 -9.15
CA VAL A 197 7.67 26.17 -8.63
C VAL A 197 6.95 25.15 -7.74
N GLU A 198 6.83 23.90 -8.17
CA GLU A 198 6.20 22.82 -7.38
C GLU A 198 6.93 22.60 -6.05
N HIS A 199 8.26 22.55 -6.08
CA HIS A 199 9.07 22.46 -4.86
C HIS A 199 8.84 23.66 -3.94
N SER A 200 8.76 24.88 -4.48
CA SER A 200 8.50 26.09 -3.67
C SER A 200 7.13 26.05 -3.01
N LEU A 201 6.09 25.60 -3.72
CA LEU A 201 4.74 25.48 -3.17
C LEU A 201 4.66 24.36 -2.14
N ALA A 202 5.25 23.19 -2.42
CA ALA A 202 5.33 22.08 -1.48
C ALA A 202 6.10 22.47 -0.21
N GLU A 203 7.17 23.27 -0.34
CA GLU A 203 7.95 23.80 0.78
C GLU A 203 7.14 24.81 1.61
N GLU A 204 6.41 25.73 0.99
CA GLU A 204 5.54 26.68 1.69
C GLU A 204 4.45 25.94 2.48
N LYS A 205 3.75 25.00 1.83
CA LYS A 205 2.73 24.18 2.49
C LYS A 205 3.33 23.36 3.63
N LEU A 206 4.46 22.68 3.39
CA LEU A 206 5.17 21.92 4.43
C LEU A 206 5.55 22.81 5.61
N ARG A 207 6.04 24.02 5.36
CA ARG A 207 6.43 24.97 6.41
C ARG A 207 5.27 25.30 7.33
N GLY A 208 4.10 25.61 6.75
CA GLY A 208 2.89 25.90 7.52
C GLY A 208 2.47 24.71 8.42
N HIS A 209 2.43 23.50 7.87
CA HIS A 209 2.08 22.31 8.66
C HIS A 209 3.17 21.94 9.69
N PHE A 210 4.45 22.04 9.33
CA PHE A 210 5.57 21.80 10.23
C PHE A 210 5.54 22.75 11.43
N GLU A 211 5.41 24.06 11.21
CA GLU A 211 5.35 25.06 12.30
C GLU A 211 4.14 24.84 13.20
N LYS A 212 2.97 24.55 12.60
CA LYS A 212 1.74 24.20 13.34
C LYS A 212 1.95 22.98 14.24
N VAL A 213 2.62 21.93 13.77
CA VAL A 213 2.88 20.72 14.56
C VAL A 213 3.99 20.94 15.58
N ALA A 214 5.12 21.54 15.18
CA ALA A 214 6.28 21.79 16.03
C ALA A 214 5.95 22.73 17.20
N SER A 215 5.03 23.70 17.02
CA SER A 215 4.57 24.59 18.08
C SER A 215 3.95 23.85 19.27
N LYS A 216 3.42 22.63 19.06
CA LYS A 216 2.86 21.78 20.10
C LYS A 216 3.92 21.13 21.00
N ARG A 217 5.20 21.16 20.60
CA ARG A 217 6.35 20.63 21.36
C ARG A 217 6.14 19.18 21.84
N LEU A 218 5.54 18.36 20.98
CA LEU A 218 5.31 16.95 21.26
C LEU A 218 6.62 16.15 21.16
N SER A 219 6.73 15.07 21.93
CA SER A 219 7.81 14.09 21.76
C SER A 219 7.66 13.32 20.45
N ALA A 220 8.76 12.75 19.93
CA ALA A 220 8.75 11.90 18.72
C ALA A 220 7.71 10.78 18.84
N HIS A 221 7.65 10.11 19.99
CA HIS A 221 6.64 9.11 20.31
C HIS A 221 5.20 9.62 20.07
N ASN A 222 4.86 10.78 20.61
CA ASN A 222 3.51 11.35 20.43
C ASN A 222 3.25 11.84 18.99
N LEU A 223 4.29 12.26 18.27
CA LEU A 223 4.17 12.64 16.87
C LEU A 223 3.92 11.41 15.97
N LYS A 224 4.59 10.29 16.23
CA LYS A 224 4.34 9.01 15.56
C LYS A 224 2.91 8.52 15.82
N ILE A 225 2.42 8.61 17.06
CA ILE A 225 1.02 8.31 17.38
C ILE A 225 0.06 9.27 16.65
N LEU A 226 0.37 10.57 16.60
CA LEU A 226 -0.45 11.55 15.87
C LEU A 226 -0.55 11.21 14.37
N TYR A 227 0.57 10.79 13.77
CA TYR A 227 0.61 10.31 12.38
C TYR A 227 -0.29 9.08 12.20
N LEU A 228 -0.14 8.08 13.08
CA LEU A 228 -0.96 6.87 13.04
C LEU A 228 -2.45 7.17 13.23
N GLN A 229 -2.82 8.05 14.16
CA GLN A 229 -4.19 8.49 14.38
C GLN A 229 -4.79 9.13 13.13
N TYR A 230 -4.00 9.91 12.40
CA TYR A 230 -4.42 10.46 11.12
C TYR A 230 -4.68 9.34 10.11
N CYS A 231 -3.74 8.39 9.95
CA CYS A 231 -3.91 7.25 9.06
C CYS A 231 -5.11 6.36 9.44
N TRP A 232 -5.35 6.12 10.73
CA TRP A 232 -6.47 5.34 11.25
C TRP A 232 -7.84 5.95 10.97
N SER A 233 -7.89 7.23 10.61
CA SER A 233 -9.13 7.87 10.16
C SER A 233 -9.51 7.50 8.72
N LYS A 234 -8.57 6.91 7.96
CA LYS A 234 -8.75 6.56 6.56
C LYS A 234 -9.21 5.10 6.43
N PRO A 235 -10.21 4.80 5.59
CA PRO A 235 -10.82 3.47 5.50
C PRO A 235 -9.88 2.39 4.95
N PHE A 236 -8.88 2.77 4.14
CA PHE A 236 -7.89 1.88 3.53
C PHE A 236 -6.65 1.61 4.38
N TYR A 237 -6.60 2.12 5.62
CA TYR A 237 -5.47 1.84 6.51
C TYR A 237 -5.32 0.33 6.76
N GLY A 238 -4.07 -0.15 6.71
CA GLY A 238 -3.76 -1.56 6.96
C GLY A 238 -4.21 -2.51 5.85
N SER A 239 -4.63 -2.00 4.69
CA SER A 239 -5.05 -2.83 3.56
C SER A 239 -3.88 -3.56 2.91
N VAL A 240 -4.09 -4.84 2.62
CA VAL A 240 -3.30 -5.56 1.61
C VAL A 240 -3.80 -5.19 0.22
N MET A 241 -2.91 -5.21 -0.77
CA MET A 241 -3.19 -4.76 -2.13
C MET A 241 -2.85 -5.85 -3.13
N PHE A 242 -3.80 -6.13 -4.01
CA PHE A 242 -3.65 -7.05 -5.14
C PHE A 242 -3.94 -6.32 -6.43
N HIS A 243 -3.27 -6.72 -7.51
CA HIS A 243 -3.57 -6.19 -8.83
C HIS A 243 -4.69 -7.01 -9.46
N GLY A 244 -5.50 -6.39 -10.30
CA GLY A 244 -6.55 -7.05 -11.05
C GLY A 244 -6.96 -6.22 -12.26
N GLN A 245 -7.99 -6.69 -12.95
CA GLN A 245 -8.57 -6.00 -14.10
C GLN A 245 -10.09 -5.99 -13.99
N ILE A 246 -10.73 -4.94 -14.48
CA ILE A 246 -12.20 -4.86 -14.60
C ILE A 246 -12.55 -4.49 -16.04
N GLU A 247 -13.66 -5.02 -16.53
CA GLU A 247 -14.22 -4.61 -17.81
C GLU A 247 -14.57 -3.12 -17.82
N ARG A 248 -14.26 -2.43 -18.92
CA ARG A 248 -14.77 -1.08 -19.14
C ARG A 248 -16.25 -1.18 -19.56
N PRO A 249 -17.12 -0.21 -19.23
CA PRO A 249 -18.44 -0.14 -19.84
C PRO A 249 -18.32 0.18 -21.34
N PHE A 250 -19.04 -0.56 -22.18
CA PHE A 250 -19.00 -0.44 -23.64
C PHE A 250 -19.32 0.99 -24.12
N LYS A 251 -18.40 1.59 -24.90
CA LYS A 251 -18.67 2.81 -25.66
C LYS A 251 -18.46 2.51 -27.15
N ALA A 252 -19.53 2.60 -27.93
CA ALA A 252 -19.65 2.13 -29.31
C ALA A 252 -18.61 2.68 -30.34
N VAL A 253 -17.76 3.63 -29.95
CA VAL A 253 -16.84 4.36 -30.85
C VAL A 253 -15.39 3.84 -30.81
N HIS A 254 -15.05 2.92 -29.91
CA HIS A 254 -13.66 2.46 -29.69
C HIS A 254 -13.50 0.93 -29.77
N ILE A 255 -13.97 0.33 -30.87
CA ILE A 255 -13.92 -1.13 -31.11
C ILE A 255 -12.48 -1.67 -31.21
N LEU A 256 -11.50 -0.86 -31.61
CA LEU A 256 -10.13 -1.31 -31.87
C LEU A 256 -9.17 -1.15 -30.67
N THR A 257 -9.62 -0.67 -29.52
CA THR A 257 -8.76 -0.41 -28.34
C THR A 257 -9.40 -0.82 -27.01
N TYR A 258 -10.31 -1.79 -27.04
CA TYR A 258 -10.98 -2.29 -25.85
C TYR A 258 -10.00 -3.12 -25.00
N SER A 259 -9.36 -2.46 -24.05
CA SER A 259 -8.56 -3.13 -23.02
C SER A 259 -9.24 -2.95 -21.67
N ASP A 260 -9.27 -4.03 -20.91
CA ASP A 260 -9.71 -4.00 -19.52
C ASP A 260 -8.95 -2.95 -18.73
N LYS A 261 -9.63 -2.34 -17.76
CA LYS A 261 -9.01 -1.36 -16.89
C LYS A 261 -8.25 -2.10 -15.79
N ARG A 262 -6.93 -1.95 -15.77
CA ARG A 262 -6.09 -2.36 -14.63
C ARG A 262 -6.52 -1.61 -13.37
N VAL A 263 -6.65 -2.33 -12.28
CA VAL A 263 -7.05 -1.82 -10.96
C VAL A 263 -6.18 -2.43 -9.87
N THR A 264 -6.20 -1.78 -8.71
CA THR A 264 -5.70 -2.36 -7.46
C THR A 264 -6.89 -2.65 -6.55
N VAL A 265 -7.02 -3.88 -6.10
CA VAL A 265 -7.98 -4.29 -5.07
C VAL A 265 -7.27 -4.17 -3.71
N ALA A 266 -7.74 -3.26 -2.88
CA ALA A 266 -7.21 -3.06 -1.54
C ALA A 266 -8.24 -3.53 -0.50
N LEU A 267 -7.86 -4.46 0.37
CA LEU A 267 -8.76 -5.03 1.38
C LEU A 267 -8.13 -5.05 2.77
N ASN A 268 -8.98 -4.82 3.77
CA ASN A 268 -8.67 -4.97 5.19
C ASN A 268 -9.88 -5.63 5.88
N PRO A 269 -9.86 -5.90 7.20
CA PRO A 269 -10.94 -6.61 7.89
C PRO A 269 -12.31 -5.94 7.88
N HIS A 270 -12.43 -4.71 7.38
CA HIS A 270 -13.66 -3.92 7.40
C HIS A 270 -14.25 -3.65 6.02
N CYS A 271 -13.40 -3.60 4.99
CA CYS A 271 -13.84 -3.12 3.68
C CYS A 271 -12.93 -3.58 2.54
N LEU A 272 -13.46 -3.40 1.35
CA LEU A 272 -12.78 -3.56 0.07
C LEU A 272 -12.83 -2.24 -0.69
N HIS A 273 -11.72 -1.90 -1.34
CA HIS A 273 -11.62 -0.81 -2.29
C HIS A 273 -11.17 -1.34 -3.65
N ILE A 274 -11.76 -0.80 -4.72
CA ILE A 274 -11.19 -0.88 -6.07
C ILE A 274 -10.58 0.48 -6.36
N LEU A 275 -9.28 0.50 -6.64
CA LEU A 275 -8.51 1.68 -6.94
C LEU A 275 -8.10 1.67 -8.42
N ASP A 276 -8.02 2.84 -9.05
CA ASP A 276 -7.42 2.91 -10.39
C ASP A 276 -5.90 2.68 -10.35
N SER A 277 -5.30 2.46 -11.51
CA SER A 277 -3.86 2.19 -11.64
C SER A 277 -3.00 3.46 -11.71
N LYS A 278 -3.54 4.64 -11.35
CA LYS A 278 -2.76 5.89 -11.36
C LYS A 278 -1.91 5.99 -10.09
N SER A 279 -0.95 6.91 -10.10
CA SER A 279 -0.19 7.28 -8.92
C SER A 279 -0.29 8.81 -8.74
N PRO A 280 -1.01 9.30 -7.71
CA PRO A 280 -1.67 8.54 -6.65
C PRO A 280 -2.93 7.81 -7.18
N PRO A 281 -3.31 6.68 -6.57
CA PRO A 281 -4.48 5.92 -6.99
C PRO A 281 -5.77 6.63 -6.59
N GLY A 282 -6.75 6.67 -7.49
CA GLY A 282 -8.10 7.15 -7.20
C GLY A 282 -9.02 6.04 -6.75
N ILE A 283 -9.91 6.29 -5.77
CA ILE A 283 -10.93 5.34 -5.33
C ILE A 283 -12.02 5.25 -6.41
N MET A 284 -12.22 4.06 -6.97
CA MET A 284 -13.30 3.77 -7.92
C MET A 284 -14.53 3.15 -7.24
N LEU A 285 -14.29 2.31 -6.24
CA LEU A 285 -15.32 1.65 -5.44
C LEU A 285 -14.82 1.51 -4.01
N TYR A 286 -15.72 1.71 -3.05
CA TYR A 286 -15.51 1.47 -1.63
C TYR A 286 -16.76 0.79 -1.08
N LEU A 287 -16.60 -0.39 -0.49
CA LEU A 287 -17.67 -1.16 0.11
C LEU A 287 -17.21 -1.77 1.42
N THR A 288 -18.01 -1.63 2.47
CA THR A 288 -17.86 -2.45 3.67
C THR A 288 -18.45 -3.85 3.43
N TYR A 289 -18.05 -4.84 4.23
CA TYR A 289 -18.48 -6.23 4.00
C TYR A 289 -19.98 -6.47 4.24
N ASP A 290 -20.68 -5.57 4.93
CA ASP A 290 -22.14 -5.57 5.07
C ASP A 290 -22.87 -4.94 3.86
N GLN A 291 -22.14 -4.26 2.97
CA GLN A 291 -22.68 -3.63 1.77
C GLN A 291 -22.51 -4.47 0.50
N LEU A 292 -21.82 -5.61 0.57
CA LEU A 292 -21.49 -6.41 -0.60
C LEU A 292 -21.76 -7.90 -0.37
N SER A 293 -22.16 -8.58 -1.45
CA SER A 293 -22.02 -10.02 -1.59
C SER A 293 -20.89 -10.31 -2.59
N TRP A 294 -20.19 -11.42 -2.40
CA TRP A 294 -19.10 -11.81 -3.30
C TRP A 294 -19.19 -13.29 -3.68
N GLU A 295 -18.74 -13.58 -4.90
CA GLU A 295 -18.67 -14.93 -5.45
C GLU A 295 -17.32 -15.08 -6.17
N PHE A 296 -16.65 -16.20 -5.93
CA PHE A 296 -15.40 -16.54 -6.62
C PHE A 296 -15.70 -17.55 -7.72
N GLU A 297 -15.23 -17.26 -8.92
CA GLU A 297 -15.33 -18.13 -10.08
C GLU A 297 -13.93 -18.54 -10.50
N GLU A 298 -13.64 -19.85 -10.47
CA GLU A 298 -12.35 -20.40 -10.88
C GLU A 298 -12.28 -20.51 -12.41
N ALA A 299 -11.10 -20.24 -12.98
CA ALA A 299 -10.86 -20.49 -14.39
C ALA A 299 -11.05 -21.99 -14.72
N PRO A 300 -11.76 -22.34 -15.81
CA PRO A 300 -11.78 -23.69 -16.37
C PRO A 300 -10.36 -24.18 -16.71
N GLU A 301 -10.06 -25.46 -16.43
CA GLU A 301 -8.73 -26.06 -16.67
C GLU A 301 -8.29 -26.02 -18.15
N ASP A 302 -9.24 -26.06 -19.09
CA ASP A 302 -9.00 -26.17 -20.54
C ASP A 302 -9.19 -24.84 -21.31
N GLY A 303 -9.42 -23.73 -20.60
CA GLY A 303 -9.79 -22.45 -21.21
C GLY A 303 -8.59 -21.54 -21.45
N GLU A 304 -8.06 -21.48 -22.69
CA GLU A 304 -6.90 -20.63 -23.02
C GLU A 304 -7.11 -19.11 -22.79
N ASP A 305 -8.36 -18.68 -22.55
CA ASP A 305 -8.76 -17.28 -22.37
C ASP A 305 -9.64 -17.02 -21.12
N PHE A 306 -9.77 -17.97 -20.19
CA PHE A 306 -10.60 -17.79 -18.99
C PHE A 306 -9.76 -17.57 -17.73
N TYR A 307 -10.12 -16.55 -16.96
CA TYR A 307 -9.41 -16.13 -15.75
C TYR A 307 -10.29 -16.33 -14.53
N SER A 308 -9.66 -16.73 -13.42
CA SER A 308 -10.35 -16.74 -12.13
C SER A 308 -10.78 -15.32 -11.81
N SER A 309 -12.03 -15.16 -11.36
CA SER A 309 -12.63 -13.86 -11.15
C SER A 309 -13.34 -13.76 -9.81
N LEU A 310 -13.36 -12.55 -9.28
CA LEU A 310 -14.10 -12.18 -8.10
C LEU A 310 -15.27 -11.30 -8.53
N TRP A 311 -16.48 -11.81 -8.33
CA TRP A 311 -17.71 -11.06 -8.50
C TRP A 311 -18.04 -10.32 -7.22
N LEU A 312 -18.39 -9.04 -7.36
CA LEU A 312 -18.88 -8.19 -6.29
C LEU A 312 -20.28 -7.69 -6.68
N GLU A 313 -21.26 -7.94 -5.83
CA GLU A 313 -22.62 -7.46 -5.97
C GLU A 313 -22.98 -6.55 -4.80
N PHE A 314 -23.56 -5.38 -5.10
CA PHE A 314 -23.87 -4.36 -4.08
C PHE A 314 -25.01 -3.46 -4.53
N ASP A 315 -25.71 -2.89 -3.55
CA ASP A 315 -26.76 -1.92 -3.80
C ASP A 315 -26.18 -0.53 -4.10
N SER A 316 -26.81 0.19 -5.02
CA SER A 316 -26.45 1.53 -5.43
C SER A 316 -27.71 2.36 -5.66
N VAL A 317 -27.55 3.68 -5.67
CA VAL A 317 -28.64 4.61 -6.00
C VAL A 317 -28.31 5.26 -7.33
N LEU A 318 -29.25 5.21 -8.27
CA LEU A 318 -29.22 6.00 -9.49
C LEU A 318 -30.00 7.29 -9.25
N GLU A 319 -29.29 8.41 -9.34
CA GLU A 319 -29.90 9.74 -9.39
C GLU A 319 -30.41 9.98 -10.81
N LEU A 320 -31.73 9.93 -10.98
CA LEU A 320 -32.44 10.37 -12.18
C LEU A 320 -32.92 11.81 -11.97
N GLU A 321 -33.22 12.53 -13.05
CA GLU A 321 -33.55 13.97 -13.01
C GLU A 321 -34.63 14.34 -11.95
N ASP A 322 -35.60 13.45 -11.72
CA ASP A 322 -36.72 13.68 -10.79
C ASP A 322 -36.84 12.66 -9.64
N ARG A 323 -35.95 11.65 -9.54
CA ARG A 323 -36.05 10.62 -8.49
C ARG A 323 -34.75 9.86 -8.24
N GLU A 324 -34.65 9.28 -7.07
CA GLU A 324 -33.64 8.26 -6.74
C GLU A 324 -34.22 6.86 -6.94
N GLU A 325 -33.49 6.00 -7.66
CA GLU A 325 -33.86 4.60 -7.87
C GLU A 325 -32.80 3.68 -7.29
N LYS A 326 -33.21 2.77 -6.38
CA LYS A 326 -32.31 1.75 -5.86
C LYS A 326 -32.09 0.68 -6.93
N VAL A 327 -30.84 0.42 -7.24
CA VAL A 327 -30.43 -0.62 -8.19
C VAL A 327 -29.34 -1.48 -7.60
N THR A 328 -29.34 -2.76 -7.97
CA THR A 328 -28.21 -3.65 -7.67
C THR A 328 -27.20 -3.55 -8.81
N LYS A 329 -25.93 -3.36 -8.46
CA LYS A 329 -24.80 -3.32 -9.41
C LYS A 329 -23.91 -4.52 -9.16
N ARG A 330 -23.27 -4.99 -10.25
CA ARG A 330 -22.30 -6.07 -10.22
C ARG A 330 -21.00 -5.63 -10.88
N VAL A 331 -19.87 -6.01 -10.30
CA VAL A 331 -18.53 -5.79 -10.84
C VAL A 331 -17.79 -7.11 -10.82
N GLN A 332 -17.18 -7.47 -11.96
CA GLN A 332 -16.26 -8.60 -12.05
C GLN A 332 -14.82 -8.08 -11.99
N VAL A 333 -14.01 -8.67 -11.13
CA VAL A 333 -12.58 -8.42 -11.07
C VAL A 333 -11.84 -9.68 -11.49
N PHE A 334 -11.12 -9.61 -12.60
CA PHE A 334 -10.30 -10.70 -13.11
C PHE A 334 -8.93 -10.70 -12.45
N SER A 335 -8.38 -11.90 -12.23
CA SER A 335 -6.96 -12.05 -11.91
C SER A 335 -6.10 -11.43 -13.01
N PRO A 336 -4.93 -10.85 -12.68
CA PRO A 336 -4.07 -10.21 -13.67
C PRO A 336 -3.73 -11.13 -14.84
N THR A 337 -4.01 -10.68 -16.07
CA THR A 337 -3.62 -11.36 -17.30
C THR A 337 -2.14 -11.09 -17.59
N GLY A 338 -1.33 -12.13 -17.80
CA GLY A 338 -0.08 -11.94 -18.54
C GLY A 338 -0.42 -11.43 -19.94
N ASP A 339 0.27 -10.40 -20.44
CA ASP A 339 0.03 -9.85 -21.79
C ASP A 339 -0.01 -11.00 -22.81
N THR A 340 -1.20 -11.28 -23.32
CA THR A 340 -1.45 -12.29 -24.37
C THR A 340 -0.71 -11.94 -25.66
N ASP A 341 -0.28 -10.69 -25.84
CA ASP A 341 0.52 -10.24 -26.99
C ASP A 341 1.86 -10.98 -27.12
N TYR A 342 2.43 -11.52 -26.04
CA TYR A 342 3.64 -12.34 -26.11
C TYR A 342 3.37 -13.83 -26.39
N LYS A 343 2.15 -14.33 -26.14
CA LYS A 343 1.79 -15.71 -26.51
C LYS A 343 1.58 -15.86 -28.02
N TYR A 344 1.19 -14.80 -28.72
CA TYR A 344 0.98 -14.82 -30.18
C TYR A 344 2.26 -14.65 -31.01
N GLN A 345 3.41 -14.30 -30.41
CA GLN A 345 4.68 -14.15 -31.16
C GLN A 345 5.58 -15.39 -31.21
N PHE A 346 5.22 -16.49 -30.51
CA PHE A 346 6.06 -17.70 -30.46
C PHE A 346 5.50 -18.94 -31.18
N PHE A 347 4.37 -18.82 -31.91
CA PHE A 347 3.81 -19.93 -32.72
C PHE A 347 3.94 -19.74 -34.24
N HIS A 348 4.72 -18.76 -34.70
CA HIS A 348 5.16 -18.69 -36.08
C HIS A 348 6.67 -18.44 -36.18
N GLN A 349 7.44 -19.53 -36.01
CA GLN A 349 8.67 -19.78 -36.77
C GLN A 349 8.98 -21.28 -36.82
#